data_AF-Q3Y8G7-F1
#
_entry.id   AF-Q3Y8G7-F1
#
_cell.length_a   1.000
_cell.length_b   1.000
_cell.length_c   1.000
_cell.angle_alpha   90.00
_cell.angle_beta   90.00
_cell.angle_gamma   90.00
#
_symmetry.space_group_name_H-M   'P 1'
#
loop_
_entity.id
_entity.type
_entity.pdbx_description
1 polymer ?
#
loop_
_entity_poly.entity_id
_entity_poly.type
_entity_poly.pdbx_seq_one_letter_code
_entity_poly.pdbx_strand_id
1 'polypeptide(L)'
;QDLATGEVIGRATSKWVMMNQDTRKLQRVSDEVREEYLVFCPRTPRLAFPEEDNGSVKKIPKLEEPADYSRSELVPRRADLDMNQRVNNVTYIGWVLESMPQEIIDTHELQTITLDYRRECQHYDMVDSLTSLELADDYSTNGSAIGKQHKKEHPRFLHFLRLSSTGL
;
A
#
# COMPACT_ATOMS: atom_id res chain seq x y z
N GLN A 1 19.26 -8.33 1.83
CA GLN A 1 19.86 -8.91 3.04
C GLN A 1 20.84 -7.89 3.58
N ASP A 2 20.94 -7.79 4.88
CA ASP A 2 22.01 -7.01 5.50
C ASP A 2 23.37 -7.57 5.05
N LEU A 3 24.30 -6.69 4.64
CA LEU A 3 25.56 -7.11 4.04
C LEU A 3 26.51 -7.73 5.07
N ALA A 4 26.42 -7.31 6.33
CA ALA A 4 27.31 -7.76 7.39
C ALA A 4 26.86 -9.10 8.01
N THR A 5 25.55 -9.27 8.20
CA THR A 5 24.95 -10.40 8.91
C THR A 5 24.30 -11.43 7.99
N GLY A 6 23.96 -11.06 6.75
CA GLY A 6 23.20 -11.90 5.83
C GLY A 6 21.70 -11.99 6.16
N GLU A 7 21.24 -11.30 7.21
CA GLU A 7 19.85 -11.38 7.65
C GLU A 7 18.89 -10.68 6.67
N VAL A 8 17.66 -11.19 6.58
CA VAL A 8 16.62 -10.57 5.75
C VAL A 8 16.00 -9.41 6.52
N ILE A 9 16.37 -8.19 6.14
CA ILE A 9 15.86 -6.94 6.74
C ILE A 9 14.49 -6.50 6.19
N GLY A 10 14.01 -7.12 5.11
CA GLY A 10 12.74 -6.77 4.47
C GLY A 10 12.42 -7.63 3.26
N ARG A 11 11.13 -7.75 2.97
CA ARG A 11 10.57 -8.45 1.81
C ARG A 11 9.46 -7.61 1.23
N ALA A 12 9.39 -7.54 -0.09
CA ALA A 12 8.34 -6.83 -0.80
C ALA A 12 7.96 -7.62 -2.06
N THR A 13 6.68 -7.53 -2.43
CA THR A 13 6.17 -8.01 -3.71
C THR A 13 5.25 -6.94 -4.29
N SER A 14 5.18 -6.85 -5.61
CA SER A 14 4.35 -5.87 -6.31
C SER A 14 3.73 -6.53 -7.54
N LYS A 15 2.50 -6.14 -7.86
CA LYS A 15 1.81 -6.56 -9.09
C LYS A 15 1.69 -5.36 -10.02
N TRP A 16 2.02 -5.58 -11.28
CA TRP A 16 2.02 -4.54 -12.31
C TRP A 16 1.02 -4.89 -13.40
N VAL A 17 0.40 -3.87 -13.95
CA VAL A 17 -0.52 -3.96 -15.08
C VAL A 17 -0.05 -3.01 -16.17
N MET A 18 -0.26 -3.41 -17.42
CA MET A 18 -0.01 -2.51 -18.54
C MET A 18 -1.21 -1.58 -18.74
N MET A 19 -0.92 -0.30 -18.92
CA MET A 19 -1.93 0.73 -19.16
C MET A 19 -1.64 1.42 -20.49
N ASN A 20 -2.69 1.58 -21.30
CA ASN A 20 -2.61 2.33 -22.53
C ASN A 20 -2.47 3.83 -22.21
N GLN A 21 -1.44 4.48 -22.75
CA GLN A 21 -1.10 5.86 -22.40
C GLN A 21 -2.17 6.87 -22.81
N ASP A 22 -2.81 6.67 -23.97
CA ASP A 22 -3.79 7.60 -24.53
C ASP A 22 -5.17 7.43 -23.88
N THR A 23 -5.65 6.19 -23.82
CA THR A 23 -7.02 5.89 -23.33
C THR A 23 -7.09 5.78 -21.82
N ARG A 24 -5.95 5.64 -21.12
CA ARG A 24 -5.84 5.38 -19.68
C ARG A 24 -6.61 4.15 -19.22
N LYS A 25 -6.76 3.16 -20.10
CA LYS A 25 -7.39 1.86 -19.82
C LYS A 25 -6.34 0.78 -19.67
N LEU A 26 -6.66 -0.24 -18.87
CA LEU A 26 -5.84 -1.45 -18.78
C LEU A 26 -5.79 -2.14 -20.14
N GLN A 27 -4.60 -2.56 -20.54
CA GLN A 27 -4.34 -3.26 -21.78
C GLN A 27 -3.62 -4.58 -21.48
N ARG A 28 -3.88 -5.61 -22.30
CA ARG A 28 -3.11 -6.85 -22.24
C ARG A 28 -1.67 -6.58 -22.69
N VAL A 29 -0.71 -7.23 -22.04
CA VAL A 29 0.69 -7.22 -22.49
C VAL A 29 0.75 -7.89 -23.87
N SER A 30 1.17 -7.15 -24.89
CA SER A 30 1.34 -7.67 -26.25
C SER A 30 2.41 -8.78 -26.29
N ASP A 31 2.33 -9.64 -27.30
CA ASP A 31 3.30 -10.73 -27.44
C ASP A 31 4.72 -10.18 -27.70
N GLU A 32 4.84 -9.10 -28.47
CA GLU A 32 6.11 -8.38 -28.71
C GLU A 32 6.78 -7.95 -27.40
N VAL A 33 6.06 -7.22 -26.53
CA VAL A 33 6.61 -6.77 -25.23
C VAL A 33 6.91 -7.97 -24.33
N ARG A 34 6.07 -9.00 -24.38
CA ARG A 34 6.29 -10.21 -23.58
C ARG A 34 7.58 -10.92 -24.00
N GLU A 35 7.81 -11.08 -25.29
CA GLU A 35 9.00 -11.73 -25.85
C GLU A 35 10.26 -10.93 -25.54
N GLU A 36 10.20 -9.60 -25.62
CA GLU A 36 11.33 -8.72 -25.27
C GLU A 36 11.62 -8.68 -23.76
N TYR A 37 10.59 -8.70 -22.91
CA TYR A 37 10.76 -8.50 -21.47
C TYR A 37 11.00 -9.81 -20.71
N LEU A 38 10.28 -10.89 -21.04
CA LEU A 38 10.32 -12.13 -20.26
C LEU A 38 11.69 -12.81 -20.28
N VAL A 39 12.56 -12.52 -21.25
CA VAL A 39 13.94 -13.01 -21.25
C VAL A 39 14.75 -12.52 -20.06
N PHE A 40 14.36 -11.38 -19.47
CA PHE A 40 14.97 -10.84 -18.25
C PHE A 40 14.30 -11.35 -16.97
N CYS A 41 13.14 -12.01 -17.08
CA CYS A 41 12.43 -12.56 -15.94
C CYS A 41 13.01 -13.93 -15.53
N PRO A 42 13.08 -14.23 -14.22
CA PRO A 42 13.46 -15.57 -13.78
C PRO A 42 12.42 -16.60 -14.24
N ARG A 43 12.89 -17.73 -14.78
CA ARG A 43 12.02 -18.83 -15.26
C ARG A 43 11.13 -19.41 -14.17
N THR A 44 11.62 -19.40 -12.94
CA THR A 44 10.87 -19.82 -11.74
C THR A 44 10.49 -18.58 -10.94
N PRO A 45 9.21 -18.39 -10.58
CA PRO A 45 8.78 -17.26 -9.77
C PRO A 45 9.57 -17.20 -8.45
N ARG A 46 10.13 -16.03 -8.16
CA ARG A 46 10.76 -15.73 -6.86
C ARG A 46 9.76 -14.97 -6.02
N LEU A 47 8.87 -15.70 -5.35
CA LEU A 47 7.88 -15.10 -4.46
C LEU A 47 8.57 -14.64 -3.18
N ALA A 48 8.40 -13.37 -2.84
CA ALA A 48 8.94 -12.82 -1.59
C ALA A 48 8.22 -13.38 -0.34
N PHE A 49 6.97 -13.84 -0.50
CA PHE A 49 6.14 -14.40 0.56
C PHE A 49 5.71 -15.83 0.21
N PRO A 50 5.78 -16.81 1.13
CA PRO A 50 5.16 -18.12 0.97
C PRO A 50 3.64 -17.96 0.80
N GLU A 51 3.02 -18.75 -0.10
CA GLU A 51 1.59 -18.56 -0.43
C GLU A 51 0.65 -18.82 0.75
N GLU A 52 0.97 -19.75 1.65
CA GLU A 52 0.08 -20.18 2.75
C GLU A 52 -0.26 -19.05 3.74
N ASP A 53 0.58 -18.01 3.86
CA ASP A 53 0.39 -16.88 4.79
C ASP A 53 0.52 -15.51 4.10
N ASN A 54 0.37 -15.43 2.77
CA ASN A 54 0.56 -14.18 2.06
C ASN A 54 -0.61 -13.20 2.29
N GLY A 55 -0.47 -12.30 3.27
CA GLY A 55 -1.42 -11.21 3.51
C GLY A 55 -1.61 -10.26 2.32
N SER A 56 -0.65 -10.20 1.38
CA SER A 56 -0.67 -9.28 0.24
C SER A 56 -1.75 -9.61 -0.81
N VAL A 57 -2.42 -10.76 -0.71
CA VAL A 57 -3.56 -11.11 -1.57
C VAL A 57 -4.91 -10.86 -0.91
N LYS A 58 -4.93 -10.54 0.40
CA LYS A 58 -6.17 -10.21 1.09
C LYS A 58 -6.62 -8.81 0.67
N LYS A 59 -7.92 -8.68 0.42
CA LYS A 59 -8.53 -7.39 0.09
C LYS A 59 -8.44 -6.46 1.29
N ILE A 60 -7.97 -5.23 1.07
CA ILE A 60 -7.98 -4.19 2.09
C ILE A 60 -9.45 -3.78 2.35
N PRO A 61 -9.93 -3.81 3.60
CA PRO A 61 -11.25 -3.31 3.97
C PRO A 61 -11.45 -1.85 3.55
N LYS A 62 -12.70 -1.41 3.45
CA LYS A 62 -12.98 0.02 3.30
C LYS A 62 -12.83 0.68 4.67
N LEU A 63 -12.29 1.89 4.68
CA LEU A 63 -12.32 2.76 5.84
C LEU A 63 -13.71 3.39 5.93
N GLU A 64 -14.36 3.28 7.09
CA GLU A 64 -15.65 3.91 7.37
C GLU A 64 -15.45 5.38 7.78
N GLU A 65 -16.37 6.25 7.39
CA GLU A 65 -16.33 7.68 7.75
C GLU A 65 -17.28 7.98 8.92
N PRO A 66 -16.90 8.90 9.83
CA PRO A 66 -15.69 9.72 9.82
C PRO A 66 -14.43 8.92 10.21
N ALA A 67 -13.29 9.30 9.64
CA ALA A 67 -12.00 8.75 10.03
C ALA A 67 -11.56 9.28 11.41
N ASP A 68 -10.76 8.50 12.14
CA ASP A 68 -10.23 8.92 13.45
C ASP A 68 -9.27 10.11 13.31
N TYR A 69 -8.47 10.10 12.24
CA TYR A 69 -7.49 11.13 11.93
C TYR A 69 -7.55 11.50 10.45
N SER A 70 -7.27 12.77 10.16
CA SER A 70 -7.28 13.28 8.79
C SER A 70 -6.30 14.41 8.56
N ARG A 71 -5.80 14.51 7.33
CA ARG A 71 -5.02 15.63 6.81
C ARG A 71 -5.49 15.94 5.39
N SER A 72 -5.97 17.15 5.17
CA SER A 72 -6.48 17.59 3.87
C SER A 72 -5.50 18.48 3.12
N GLU A 73 -5.82 18.73 1.85
CA GLU A 73 -5.13 19.70 0.99
C GLU A 73 -3.65 19.36 0.74
N LEU A 74 -3.32 18.07 0.71
CA LEU A 74 -2.00 17.61 0.31
C LEU A 74 -1.84 17.83 -1.20
N VAL A 75 -0.79 18.53 -1.59
CA VAL A 75 -0.48 18.85 -2.98
C VAL A 75 0.89 18.31 -3.37
N PRO A 76 1.04 17.75 -4.58
CA PRO A 76 2.32 17.24 -5.02
C PRO A 76 3.27 18.39 -5.35
N ARG A 77 4.50 18.30 -4.86
CA ARG A 77 5.58 19.20 -5.24
C ARG A 77 6.10 18.82 -6.61
N ARG A 78 6.84 19.73 -7.24
CA ARG A 78 7.51 19.46 -8.52
C ARG A 78 8.43 18.23 -8.48
N ALA A 79 9.07 17.97 -7.33
CA ALA A 79 9.94 16.80 -7.13
C ALA A 79 9.18 15.49 -6.94
N ASP A 80 7.87 15.56 -6.68
CA ASP A 80 7.03 14.39 -6.43
C ASP A 80 6.48 13.79 -7.74
N LEU A 81 6.80 14.40 -8.90
CA LEU A 81 6.39 13.93 -10.22
C LEU A 81 7.46 13.03 -10.88
N ASP A 82 7.00 11.99 -11.55
CA ASP A 82 7.82 11.10 -12.37
C ASP A 82 7.99 11.60 -13.82
N MET A 83 8.72 10.83 -14.63
CA MET A 83 8.93 11.15 -16.06
C MET A 83 7.64 11.19 -16.89
N ASN A 84 6.56 10.57 -16.42
CA ASN A 84 5.25 10.56 -17.07
C ASN A 84 4.37 11.74 -16.63
N GLN A 85 4.91 12.69 -15.87
CA GLN A 85 4.18 13.81 -15.28
C GLN A 85 3.05 13.35 -14.35
N ARG A 86 3.25 12.20 -13.69
CA ARG A 86 2.36 11.64 -12.67
C ARG A 86 3.03 11.69 -11.31
N VAL A 87 2.23 11.77 -10.26
CA VAL A 87 2.75 11.64 -8.90
C VAL A 87 3.40 10.27 -8.72
N ASN A 88 4.63 10.24 -8.21
CA ASN A 88 5.39 9.03 -7.97
C ASN A 88 4.70 8.16 -6.90
N ASN A 89 4.70 6.83 -7.08
CA ASN A 89 4.13 5.87 -6.15
C ASN A 89 4.64 6.02 -4.70
N VAL A 90 5.87 6.49 -4.50
CA VAL A 90 6.47 6.74 -3.17
C VAL A 90 5.84 7.94 -2.48
N THR A 91 5.40 8.96 -3.23
CA THR A 91 4.75 10.15 -2.68
C THR A 91 3.46 9.80 -1.94
N TYR A 92 2.69 8.84 -2.46
CA TYR A 92 1.48 8.35 -1.80
C TYR A 92 1.77 7.74 -0.42
N ILE A 93 2.91 7.07 -0.25
CA ILE A 93 3.30 6.51 1.05
C ILE A 93 3.56 7.65 2.04
N GLY A 94 4.22 8.73 1.60
CA GLY A 94 4.38 9.95 2.39
C GLY A 94 3.02 10.52 2.82
N TRP A 95 2.10 10.70 1.88
CA TRP A 95 0.75 11.21 2.18
C TRP A 95 -0.06 10.31 3.11
N VAL A 96 0.08 8.98 3.03
CA VAL A 96 -0.55 8.06 3.99
C VAL A 96 -0.10 8.36 5.43
N LEU A 97 1.17 8.71 5.62
CA LEU A 97 1.71 9.02 6.95
C LEU A 97 1.31 10.40 7.47
N GLU A 98 0.88 11.33 6.62
CA GLU A 98 0.52 12.70 7.04
C GLU A 98 -0.71 12.78 7.96
N SER A 99 -1.59 11.76 7.94
CA SER A 99 -2.72 11.66 8.88
C SER A 99 -2.45 10.73 10.06
N MET A 100 -1.27 10.12 10.14
CA MET A 100 -0.92 9.25 11.27
C MET A 100 -0.68 10.06 12.54
N PRO A 101 -1.12 9.58 13.72
CA PRO A 101 -0.81 10.23 14.99
C PRO A 101 0.71 10.25 15.23
N GLN A 102 1.24 11.42 15.58
CA GLN A 102 2.68 11.59 15.84
C GLN A 102 3.20 10.63 16.92
N GLU A 103 2.41 10.38 17.97
CA GLU A 103 2.78 9.42 19.03
C GLU A 103 3.07 8.02 18.46
N ILE A 104 2.29 7.55 17.48
CA ILE A 104 2.53 6.24 16.85
C ILE A 104 3.83 6.27 16.03
N ILE A 105 4.07 7.35 15.28
CA ILE A 105 5.31 7.54 14.51
C ILE A 105 6.55 7.56 15.43
N ASP A 106 6.43 8.15 16.62
CA ASP A 106 7.55 8.29 17.56
C ASP A 106 7.81 7.02 18.39
N THR A 107 6.79 6.19 18.59
CA THR A 107 6.85 5.05 19.53
C THR A 107 6.87 3.67 18.86
N HIS A 108 6.53 3.59 17.57
CA HIS A 108 6.43 2.32 16.84
C HIS A 108 7.24 2.34 15.53
N GLU A 109 7.63 1.15 15.09
CA GLU A 109 8.24 0.95 13.78
C GLU A 109 7.27 0.19 12.85
N LEU A 110 7.27 0.58 11.58
CA LEU A 110 6.43 -0.06 10.57
C LEU A 110 6.88 -1.50 10.31
N GLN A 111 6.04 -2.47 10.65
CA GLN A 111 6.31 -3.90 10.42
C GLN A 111 5.83 -4.37 9.04
N THR A 112 4.68 -3.91 8.57
CA THR A 112 4.06 -4.37 7.32
C THR A 112 3.19 -3.27 6.73
N ILE A 113 3.24 -3.12 5.41
CA ILE A 113 2.35 -2.23 4.66
C ILE A 113 1.83 -2.96 3.42
N THR A 114 0.53 -2.84 3.16
CA THR A 114 -0.13 -3.35 1.95
C THR A 114 -0.83 -2.19 1.27
N LEU A 115 -0.58 -2.01 -0.03
CA LEU A 115 -1.06 -0.85 -0.80
C LEU A 115 -1.84 -1.30 -2.03
N ASP A 116 -3.04 -0.75 -2.20
CA ASP A 116 -3.87 -0.89 -3.39
C ASP A 116 -3.98 0.46 -4.13
N TYR A 117 -3.20 0.64 -5.19
CA TYR A 117 -3.26 1.83 -6.04
C TYR A 117 -4.47 1.75 -6.98
N ARG A 118 -5.38 2.73 -6.92
CA ARG A 118 -6.62 2.74 -7.72
C ARG A 118 -6.73 3.88 -8.73
N ARG A 119 -6.03 4.99 -8.50
CA ARG A 119 -6.08 6.19 -9.34
C ARG A 119 -4.75 6.94 -9.26
N GLU A 120 -4.29 7.43 -10.40
CA GLU A 120 -3.14 8.33 -10.48
C GLU A 120 -3.54 9.78 -10.20
N CYS A 121 -2.60 10.54 -9.62
CA CYS A 121 -2.71 11.96 -9.38
C CYS A 121 -1.77 12.74 -10.31
N GLN A 122 -2.17 13.96 -10.62
CA GLN A 122 -1.43 14.92 -11.43
C GLN A 122 -0.96 16.11 -10.56
N HIS A 123 -0.23 17.04 -11.17
CA HIS A 123 0.44 18.14 -10.48
C HIS A 123 -0.46 19.05 -9.62
N TYR A 124 -1.74 19.21 -9.98
CA TYR A 124 -2.67 20.11 -9.30
C TYR A 124 -3.76 19.38 -8.51
N ASP A 125 -3.67 18.06 -8.44
CA ASP A 125 -4.62 17.28 -7.66
C ASP A 125 -4.36 17.51 -6.17
N MET A 126 -5.41 17.90 -5.43
CA MET A 126 -5.41 17.94 -3.98
C MET A 126 -5.87 16.60 -3.43
N VAL A 127 -5.21 16.13 -2.38
CA VAL A 127 -5.46 14.83 -1.76
C VAL A 127 -5.75 15.01 -0.27
N ASP A 128 -6.79 14.31 0.18
CA ASP A 128 -7.05 14.08 1.60
C ASP A 128 -6.47 12.73 2.01
N SER A 129 -5.80 12.71 3.15
CA SER A 129 -5.31 11.53 3.85
C SER A 129 -6.18 11.24 5.06
N LEU A 130 -6.71 10.03 5.14
CA LEU A 130 -7.59 9.55 6.21
C LEU A 130 -6.97 8.32 6.86
N THR A 131 -7.03 8.24 8.19
CA THR A 131 -6.52 7.12 8.98
C THR A 131 -7.51 6.74 10.08
N SER A 132 -7.76 5.44 10.24
CA SER A 132 -8.54 4.89 11.35
C SER A 132 -7.89 3.63 11.91
N LEU A 133 -8.09 3.38 13.21
CA LEU A 133 -7.63 2.15 13.85
C LEU A 133 -8.42 0.95 13.32
N GLU A 134 -7.74 -0.06 12.80
CA GLU A 134 -8.35 -1.35 12.44
C GLU A 134 -8.55 -2.15 13.72
N LEU A 135 -9.79 -2.17 14.23
CA LEU A 135 -10.16 -3.10 15.30
C LEU A 135 -10.09 -4.52 14.73
N ALA A 136 -9.37 -5.41 15.40
CA ALA A 136 -9.42 -6.82 15.06
C ALA A 136 -10.86 -7.30 15.22
N ASP A 137 -11.48 -7.75 14.13
CA ASP A 137 -12.77 -8.45 14.22
C ASP A 137 -12.55 -9.67 15.12
N ASP A 138 -13.05 -9.59 16.34
CA ASP A 138 -13.19 -10.71 17.25
C ASP A 138 -14.28 -11.61 16.63
N TYR A 139 -13.89 -12.44 15.66
CA TYR A 139 -14.71 -13.57 15.26
C TYR A 139 -14.78 -14.50 16.47
N SER A 140 -15.75 -14.22 17.35
CA SER A 140 -16.26 -15.13 18.36
C SER A 140 -16.65 -16.42 17.63
N THR A 141 -15.68 -17.33 17.58
CA THR A 141 -15.94 -18.72 17.22
C THR A 141 -16.20 -19.40 18.54
N ASN A 142 -17.48 -19.66 18.79
CA ASN A 142 -17.91 -20.45 19.92
C ASN A 142 -17.09 -21.75 20.01
N GLY A 143 -16.34 -21.90 21.09
CA GLY A 143 -15.85 -23.17 21.61
C GLY A 143 -14.52 -23.69 21.04
N SER A 144 -13.41 -23.37 21.71
CA SER A 144 -12.46 -24.37 22.24
C SER A 144 -11.29 -23.66 22.92
N ALA A 145 -11.16 -23.86 24.24
CA ALA A 145 -10.05 -23.36 25.03
C ALA A 145 -8.80 -24.20 24.77
N ILE A 146 -7.95 -23.78 23.83
CA ILE A 146 -6.53 -24.13 23.80
C ILE A 146 -5.77 -22.83 23.64
N GLY A 147 -5.16 -22.37 24.75
CA GLY A 147 -4.42 -21.12 24.84
C GLY A 147 -3.32 -21.06 23.80
N LYS A 148 -3.54 -20.27 22.75
CA LYS A 148 -2.46 -19.68 21.97
C LYS A 148 -1.97 -18.48 22.76
N GLN A 149 -0.69 -18.51 23.11
CA GLN A 149 0.02 -17.43 23.79
C GLN A 149 -0.36 -16.08 23.17
N HIS A 150 -0.70 -15.10 24.02
CA HIS A 150 -0.97 -13.72 23.62
C HIS A 150 0.22 -13.18 22.81
N LYS A 151 0.15 -13.29 21.48
CA LYS A 151 0.94 -12.48 20.57
C LYS A 151 0.46 -11.06 20.84
N LYS A 152 1.32 -10.17 21.33
CA LYS A 152 0.99 -8.74 21.42
C LYS A 152 0.49 -8.32 20.04
N GLU A 153 -0.79 -8.01 19.94
CA GLU A 153 -1.34 -7.51 18.68
C GLU A 153 -0.76 -6.11 18.48
N HIS A 154 0.04 -5.96 17.43
CA HIS A 154 0.51 -4.65 17.00
C HIS A 154 -0.70 -3.86 16.49
N PRO A 155 -0.80 -2.55 16.78
CA PRO A 155 -1.89 -1.75 16.26
C PRO A 155 -1.85 -1.77 14.75
N ARG A 156 -3.03 -1.92 14.14
CA ARG A 156 -3.22 -1.93 12.70
C ARG A 156 -4.05 -0.72 12.31
N PHE A 157 -3.73 -0.11 11.19
CA PHE A 157 -4.39 1.10 10.73
C PHE A 157 -4.88 0.88 9.30
N LEU A 158 -6.10 1.33 9.04
CA LEU A 158 -6.61 1.49 7.69
C LEU A 158 -6.33 2.92 7.24
N HIS A 159 -5.85 3.04 6.01
CA HIS A 159 -5.55 4.32 5.38
C HIS A 159 -6.34 4.47 4.09
N PHE A 160 -6.81 5.67 3.83
CA PHE A 160 -7.45 6.00 2.57
C PHE A 160 -7.01 7.37 2.07
N LEU A 161 -6.45 7.39 0.86
CA LEU A 161 -6.18 8.61 0.12
C LEU A 161 -7.31 8.83 -0.88
N ARG A 162 -7.90 10.02 -0.88
CA ARG A 162 -8.90 10.44 -1.87
C ARG A 162 -8.54 11.80 -2.44
N LEU A 163 -8.98 12.07 -3.66
CA LEU A 163 -8.95 13.44 -4.16
C LEU A 163 -9.88 14.28 -3.29
N SER A 164 -9.38 15.43 -2.84
CA SER A 164 -10.21 16.40 -2.14
C SER A 164 -11.30 16.86 -3.10
N SER A 165 -12.56 16.75 -2.67
CA SER A 165 -13.63 17.47 -3.35
C SER A 165 -13.37 18.95 -3.12
N THR A 166 -12.94 19.69 -4.13
CA THR A 166 -13.03 21.15 -4.10
C THR A 166 -14.46 21.49 -3.75
N GLY A 167 -14.69 22.05 -2.56
CA GLY A 167 -15.94 22.70 -2.23
C GLY A 167 -16.09 23.90 -3.15
N LEU A 168 -16.73 23.68 -4.29
CA LEU A 168 -17.34 24.68 -5.16
C LEU A 168 -18.83 24.35 -5.26
#